data_AF-A0A4U9VYP4-F1
#
_entry.id   AF-A0A4U9VYP4-F1
#
_cell.length_a   1.000
_cell.length_b   1.000
_cell.length_c   1.000
_cell.angle_alpha   90.00
_cell.angle_beta   90.00
_cell.angle_gamma   90.00
#
_symmetry.space_group_name_H-M   'P 1'
#
loop_
_entity.id
_entity.type
_entity.pdbx_description
1 polymer ?
#
loop_
_entity_poly.entity_id
_entity_poly.type
_entity_poly.pdbx_seq_one_letter_code
_entity_poly.pdbx_strand_id
1 'polypeptide(L)'
;MKIILILFALVLGIGATKAQTAEQTIEWLQAKVPPLQRESDFGAAIKFKDEFCEAASSITTSFPKMVVEVHVFKYSTIKSISYLQKELGGKLSYKIIVTGNFQANKIGFNNEVTETKNVETTDFVFNASVEKEEILRIVKALKHLATLKGAKLINDNLF
;
A
#
# COMPACT_ATOMS: atom_id res chain seq x y z
N MET A 1 53.97 2.55 13.47
CA MET A 1 52.89 1.75 12.84
C MET A 1 51.85 1.31 13.88
N LYS A 2 51.07 2.25 14.44
CA LYS A 2 49.97 1.92 15.38
C LYS A 2 48.64 2.62 15.06
N ILE A 3 48.63 3.56 14.11
CA ILE A 3 47.45 4.37 13.76
C ILE A 3 46.61 3.70 12.66
N ILE A 4 47.17 2.78 11.89
CA ILE A 4 46.47 2.11 10.78
C ILE A 4 45.48 1.03 11.28
N LEU A 5 45.69 0.47 12.47
CA LEU A 5 44.83 -0.57 13.03
C LEU A 5 43.47 -0.05 13.55
N ILE A 6 43.34 1.25 13.80
CA ILE A 6 42.09 1.84 14.34
C ILE A 6 41.06 2.06 13.22
N LEU A 7 41.50 2.28 11.97
CA LEU A 7 40.60 2.50 10.83
C LEU A 7 39.85 1.24 10.39
N PHE A 8 40.44 0.05 10.61
CA PHE A 8 39.78 -1.22 10.23
C PHE A 8 38.73 -1.69 11.24
N ALA A 9 38.81 -1.25 12.49
CA ALA A 9 37.83 -1.60 13.53
C ALA A 9 36.48 -0.85 13.35
N LEU A 10 36.47 0.27 12.62
CA LEU A 10 35.26 1.08 12.44
C LEU A 10 34.31 0.54 11.35
N VAL A 11 34.78 -0.35 10.47
CA VAL A 11 33.97 -0.88 9.34
C VAL A 11 33.19 -2.15 9.72
N LEU A 12 33.61 -2.85 10.77
CA LEU A 12 32.99 -4.11 11.21
C LEU A 12 31.74 -3.91 12.10
N GLY A 13 31.42 -2.66 12.46
CA GLY A 13 30.26 -2.30 13.28
C GLY A 13 28.98 -1.99 12.50
N ILE A 14 28.97 -2.13 11.16
CA ILE A 14 27.74 -2.02 10.38
C ILE A 14 27.02 -3.36 10.50
N GLY A 15 26.38 -3.58 11.66
CA GLY A 15 25.39 -4.63 11.80
C GLY A 15 24.40 -4.46 10.67
N ALA A 16 24.42 -5.39 9.71
CA ALA A 16 23.43 -5.45 8.65
C ALA A 16 22.07 -5.59 9.35
N THR A 17 21.36 -4.48 9.49
CA THR A 17 19.93 -4.51 9.80
C THR A 17 19.33 -5.34 8.67
N LYS A 18 18.95 -6.58 8.96
CA LYS A 18 18.32 -7.44 7.96
C LYS A 18 17.05 -6.70 7.52
N ALA A 19 17.12 -6.10 6.32
CA ALA A 19 15.96 -5.49 5.73
C ALA A 19 14.86 -6.55 5.66
N GLN A 20 13.63 -6.19 6.03
CA GLN A 20 12.51 -7.12 5.95
C GLN A 20 12.37 -7.62 4.51
N THR A 21 12.09 -8.91 4.36
CA THR A 21 11.83 -9.49 3.03
C THR A 21 10.49 -9.00 2.49
N ALA A 22 10.22 -9.28 1.21
CA ALA A 22 8.94 -8.94 0.61
C ALA A 22 7.79 -9.65 1.34
N GLU A 23 7.99 -10.93 1.67
CA GLU A 23 7.04 -11.78 2.37
C GLU A 23 6.74 -11.23 3.77
N GLN A 24 7.77 -10.88 4.54
CA GLN A 24 7.61 -10.27 5.87
C GLN A 24 6.88 -8.93 5.80
N THR A 25 7.13 -8.14 4.75
CA THR A 25 6.47 -6.85 4.55
C THR A 25 4.99 -7.04 4.17
N ILE A 26 4.69 -8.04 3.33
CA ILE A 26 3.32 -8.44 2.97
C ILE A 26 2.56 -8.93 4.20
N GLU A 27 3.14 -9.81 5.02
CA GLU A 27 2.54 -10.30 6.25
C GLU A 27 2.21 -9.16 7.21
N TRP A 28 3.15 -8.22 7.38
CA TRP A 28 2.93 -7.04 8.23
C TRP A 28 1.81 -6.15 7.70
N LEU A 29 1.80 -5.85 6.39
CA LEU A 29 0.76 -5.04 5.75
C LEU A 29 -0.63 -5.70 5.86
N GLN A 30 -0.70 -7.01 5.62
CA GLN A 30 -1.94 -7.78 5.72
C GLN A 30 -2.50 -7.82 7.15
N ALA A 31 -1.64 -7.82 8.16
CA ALA A 31 -2.05 -7.77 9.57
C ALA A 31 -2.44 -6.35 10.03
N LYS A 32 -1.84 -5.31 9.46
CA LYS A 32 -1.98 -3.93 9.95
C LYS A 32 -2.98 -3.07 9.20
N VAL A 33 -3.05 -3.17 7.88
CA VAL A 33 -3.83 -2.23 7.06
C VAL A 33 -5.35 -2.50 7.15
N PRO A 34 -5.86 -3.74 6.94
CA PRO A 34 -7.30 -3.99 6.96
C PRO A 34 -8.06 -3.50 8.20
N PRO A 35 -7.58 -3.71 9.45
CA PRO A 35 -8.33 -3.26 10.64
C PRO A 35 -8.33 -1.73 10.84
N LEU A 36 -7.48 -0.99 10.12
CA LEU A 36 -7.37 0.47 10.24
C LEU A 36 -8.24 1.20 9.19
N GLN A 37 -8.81 0.47 8.23
CA GLN A 37 -9.64 1.04 7.17
C GLN A 37 -11.02 1.46 7.67
N ARG A 38 -11.59 2.45 6.98
CA ARG A 38 -12.93 2.97 7.29
C ARG A 38 -14.02 1.93 7.02
N GLU A 39 -14.89 1.70 8.00
CA GLU A 39 -15.94 0.65 7.97
C GLU A 39 -16.98 0.82 6.83
N SER A 40 -17.13 2.02 6.28
CA SER A 40 -18.11 2.32 5.21
C SER A 40 -17.72 1.78 3.83
N ASP A 41 -16.52 1.23 3.67
CA ASP A 41 -16.13 0.50 2.46
C ASP A 41 -16.72 -0.91 2.58
N PHE A 42 -17.96 -1.09 2.10
CA PHE A 42 -18.82 -2.27 2.22
C PHE A 42 -18.22 -3.64 1.77
N GLY A 43 -16.92 -3.73 1.47
CA GLY A 43 -16.21 -4.96 1.12
C GLY A 43 -14.78 -4.88 1.61
N ALA A 44 -14.58 -4.87 2.93
CA ALA A 44 -13.25 -4.91 3.54
C ALA A 44 -12.48 -6.15 3.09
N ALA A 45 -11.62 -5.98 2.09
CA ALA A 45 -10.38 -6.72 2.03
C ALA A 45 -9.43 -6.01 1.05
N ILE A 46 -8.54 -5.17 1.60
CA ILE A 46 -7.23 -5.10 0.99
C ILE A 46 -6.56 -6.47 1.18
N LYS A 47 -6.14 -7.08 0.07
CA LYS A 47 -5.39 -8.33 0.07
C LYS A 47 -4.03 -8.08 -0.52
N PHE A 48 -3.00 -8.21 0.31
CA PHE A 48 -1.61 -8.20 -0.12
C PHE A 48 -1.24 -9.62 -0.52
N LYS A 49 -1.05 -9.84 -1.83
CA LYS A 49 -0.53 -11.09 -2.39
C LYS A 49 0.93 -10.90 -2.75
N ASP A 50 1.60 -11.95 -3.22
CA ASP A 50 3.04 -11.90 -3.51
C ASP A 50 3.40 -10.90 -4.62
N GLU A 51 2.66 -10.88 -5.73
CA GLU A 51 2.98 -10.00 -6.87
C GLU A 51 2.15 -8.72 -6.93
N PHE A 52 0.99 -8.71 -6.27
CA PHE A 52 -0.01 -7.66 -6.43
C PHE A 52 -0.88 -7.48 -5.19
N CYS A 53 -1.57 -6.35 -5.15
CA CYS A 53 -2.56 -6.04 -4.15
C CYS A 53 -3.94 -5.91 -4.80
N GLU A 54 -4.96 -6.39 -4.10
CA GLU A 54 -6.37 -6.16 -4.43
C GLU A 54 -6.95 -5.21 -3.39
N ALA A 55 -7.67 -4.18 -3.83
CA ALA A 55 -8.36 -3.23 -2.96
C ALA A 55 -9.77 -2.99 -3.50
N ALA A 56 -10.79 -3.32 -2.72
CA ALA A 56 -12.17 -3.01 -3.08
C ALA A 56 -12.38 -1.48 -3.06
N SER A 57 -13.02 -0.93 -4.09
CA SER A 57 -13.21 0.53 -4.24
C SER A 57 -14.68 0.96 -4.16
N SER A 58 -15.63 0.13 -4.58
CA SER A 58 -17.06 0.48 -4.53
C SER A 58 -17.96 -0.75 -4.65
N ILE A 59 -19.19 -0.62 -4.15
CA ILE A 59 -20.25 -1.63 -4.31
C ILE A 59 -21.48 -0.93 -4.87
N THR A 60 -22.00 -1.46 -5.97
CA THR A 60 -23.28 -1.06 -6.53
C THR A 60 -24.28 -2.19 -6.27
N THR A 61 -25.35 -1.90 -5.54
CA THR A 61 -26.47 -2.82 -5.31
C THR A 61 -27.73 -2.30 -6.00
N SER A 62 -28.28 -3.09 -6.91
CA SER A 62 -29.61 -2.90 -7.49
C SER A 62 -30.21 -4.28 -7.70
N PHE A 63 -31.14 -4.73 -6.85
CA PHE A 63 -31.69 -6.09 -6.92
C PHE A 63 -32.10 -6.46 -8.36
N PRO A 64 -31.62 -7.59 -8.94
CA PRO A 64 -30.81 -8.65 -8.36
C PRO A 64 -29.27 -8.50 -8.52
N LYS A 65 -28.78 -7.38 -9.05
CA LYS A 65 -27.36 -7.11 -9.33
C LYS A 65 -26.64 -6.56 -8.09
N MET A 66 -25.61 -7.29 -7.67
CA MET A 66 -24.53 -6.75 -6.83
C MET A 66 -23.26 -6.76 -7.68
N VAL A 67 -22.61 -5.60 -7.78
CA VAL A 67 -21.33 -5.45 -8.49
C VAL A 67 -20.33 -4.79 -7.56
N VAL A 68 -19.17 -5.41 -7.40
CA VAL A 68 -18.05 -4.87 -6.62
C VAL A 68 -16.97 -4.41 -7.58
N GLU A 69 -16.49 -3.18 -7.45
CA GLU A 69 -15.28 -2.75 -8.15
C GLU A 69 -14.06 -3.07 -7.27
N VAL A 70 -13.08 -3.77 -7.85
CA VAL A 70 -11.83 -4.15 -7.19
C VAL A 70 -10.66 -3.62 -8.01
N HIS A 71 -9.82 -2.80 -7.38
CA HIS A 71 -8.57 -2.33 -7.96
C HIS A 71 -7.49 -3.38 -7.75
N VAL A 72 -6.79 -3.74 -8.81
CA VAL A 72 -5.70 -4.71 -8.82
C VAL A 72 -4.45 -4.00 -9.32
N PHE A 73 -3.40 -4.01 -8.51
CA PHE A 73 -2.15 -3.37 -8.86
C PHE A 73 -0.94 -4.24 -8.51
N LYS A 74 -0.08 -4.48 -9.51
CA LYS A 74 1.21 -5.12 -9.30
C LYS A 74 2.15 -4.15 -8.58
N TYR A 75 2.91 -4.64 -7.61
CA TYR A 75 3.84 -3.77 -6.89
C TYR A 75 4.87 -3.14 -7.83
N SER A 76 5.33 -3.91 -8.83
CA SER A 76 6.30 -3.47 -9.85
C SER A 76 5.82 -2.33 -10.75
N THR A 77 4.50 -2.08 -10.84
CA THR A 77 3.92 -1.02 -11.68
C THR A 77 3.58 0.24 -10.91
N ILE A 78 3.87 0.29 -9.62
CA ILE A 78 3.69 1.48 -8.78
C ILE A 78 4.70 2.56 -9.18
N LYS A 79 4.19 3.78 -9.40
CA LYS A 79 4.98 4.97 -9.72
C LYS A 79 5.19 5.87 -8.51
N SER A 80 4.14 6.07 -7.70
CA SER A 80 4.25 6.85 -6.46
C SER A 80 3.32 6.34 -5.37
N ILE A 81 3.72 6.60 -4.13
CA ILE A 81 2.92 6.35 -2.92
C ILE A 81 3.03 7.59 -2.05
N SER A 82 1.89 8.23 -1.79
CA SER A 82 1.78 9.41 -0.94
C SER A 82 0.62 9.25 0.04
N TYR A 83 0.47 10.21 0.95
CA TYR A 83 -0.70 10.27 1.80
C TYR A 83 -1.24 11.69 1.85
N LEU A 84 -2.56 11.81 2.02
CA LEU A 84 -3.26 13.05 2.29
C LEU A 84 -3.85 13.00 3.69
N GLN A 85 -3.85 14.15 4.35
CA GLN A 85 -4.54 14.39 5.60
C GLN A 85 -5.74 15.29 5.32
N LYS A 86 -6.92 14.92 5.81
CA LYS A 86 -8.14 15.70 5.68
C LYS A 86 -8.88 15.75 7.00
N GLU A 87 -9.40 16.91 7.37
CA GLU A 87 -10.31 17.05 8.50
C GLU A 87 -11.75 16.75 8.08
N LEU A 88 -12.42 15.85 8.79
CA LEU A 88 -13.82 15.46 8.58
C LEU A 88 -14.54 15.48 9.92
N GLY A 89 -15.44 16.46 10.10
CA GLY A 89 -16.23 16.59 11.33
C GLY A 89 -15.38 16.80 12.59
N GLY A 90 -14.30 17.59 12.50
CA GLY A 90 -13.40 17.87 13.61
C GLY A 90 -12.39 16.75 13.92
N LYS A 91 -12.32 15.70 13.10
CA LYS A 91 -11.36 14.60 13.25
C LYS A 91 -10.48 14.48 12.01
N LEU A 92 -9.19 14.22 12.23
CA LEU A 92 -8.23 13.99 11.14
C LEU A 92 -8.44 12.59 10.57
N SER A 93 -8.60 12.50 9.26
CA SER A 93 -8.64 11.24 8.51
C SER A 93 -7.53 11.25 7.47
N TYR A 94 -6.95 10.08 7.24
CA TYR A 94 -5.86 9.91 6.32
C TYR A 94 -6.30 9.06 5.13
N LYS A 95 -5.70 9.37 3.99
CA LYS A 95 -5.83 8.60 2.76
C LYS A 95 -4.43 8.32 2.23
N ILE A 96 -4.08 7.05 2.02
CA ILE A 96 -2.88 6.71 1.23
C ILE A 96 -3.29 6.65 -0.23
N ILE A 97 -2.52 7.30 -1.09
CA ILE A 97 -2.74 7.33 -2.54
C ILE A 97 -1.59 6.57 -3.20
N VAL A 98 -1.93 5.58 -4.00
CA VAL A 98 -1.00 4.80 -4.80
C VAL A 98 -1.28 5.11 -6.26
N THR A 99 -0.26 5.50 -7.03
CA THR A 99 -0.38 5.77 -8.45
C THR A 99 0.47 4.82 -9.28
N GLY A 100 0.04 4.52 -10.50
CA GLY A 100 0.72 3.57 -11.38
C GLY A 100 -0.10 3.20 -12.60
N ASN A 101 0.18 2.03 -13.16
CA ASN A 101 -0.61 1.46 -14.26
C ASN A 101 -1.38 0.25 -13.70
N PHE A 102 -2.66 0.44 -13.36
CA PHE A 102 -3.47 -0.52 -12.61
C PHE A 102 -4.72 -0.92 -13.38
N GLN A 103 -5.44 -1.91 -12.85
CA GLN A 103 -6.71 -2.37 -13.37
C GLN A 103 -7.80 -2.20 -12.31
N ALA A 104 -8.99 -1.80 -12.73
CA ALA A 104 -10.20 -1.89 -11.93
C ALA A 104 -11.15 -2.90 -12.58
N ASN A 105 -11.48 -3.94 -11.83
CA ASN A 105 -12.33 -5.03 -12.27
C ASN A 105 -13.70 -4.93 -11.60
N LYS A 106 -14.76 -5.00 -12.40
CA LYS A 106 -16.14 -5.17 -11.88
C LYS A 106 -16.42 -6.64 -11.70
N ILE A 107 -16.58 -7.06 -10.46
CA ILE A 107 -16.89 -8.42 -10.05
C ILE A 107 -18.40 -8.55 -9.89
N GLY A 108 -19.00 -9.45 -10.66
CA GLY A 108 -20.42 -9.78 -10.61
C GLY A 108 -20.78 -10.67 -9.41
N PHE A 109 -22.06 -11.01 -9.31
CA PHE A 109 -22.59 -11.82 -8.19
C PHE A 109 -22.01 -13.24 -8.12
N ASN A 110 -21.56 -13.81 -9.25
CA ASN A 110 -20.96 -15.14 -9.30
C ASN A 110 -19.42 -15.10 -9.23
N ASN A 111 -18.83 -14.00 -8.73
CA ASN A 111 -17.38 -13.74 -8.71
C ASN A 111 -16.70 -13.71 -10.08
N GLU A 112 -17.47 -13.50 -11.15
CA GLU A 112 -16.96 -13.32 -12.50
C GLU A 112 -16.50 -11.87 -12.74
N VAL A 113 -15.40 -11.70 -13.46
CA VAL A 113 -15.00 -10.36 -13.94
C VAL A 113 -15.89 -10.01 -15.13
N THR A 114 -16.75 -9.02 -14.95
CA THR A 114 -17.71 -8.55 -15.96
C THR A 114 -17.16 -7.40 -16.80
N GLU A 115 -16.22 -6.63 -16.26
CA GLU A 115 -15.58 -5.49 -16.92
C GLU A 115 -14.19 -5.25 -16.32
N THR A 116 -13.23 -4.88 -17.15
CA THR A 116 -11.90 -4.44 -16.73
C THR A 116 -11.59 -3.10 -17.38
N LYS A 117 -11.19 -2.11 -16.59
CA LYS A 117 -10.71 -0.81 -17.08
C LYS A 117 -9.34 -0.50 -16.51
N ASN A 118 -8.55 0.27 -17.26
CA ASN A 118 -7.29 0.80 -16.76
C ASN A 118 -7.58 1.98 -15.81
N VAL A 119 -6.86 2.02 -14.70
CA VAL A 119 -6.89 3.15 -13.75
C VAL A 119 -5.47 3.52 -13.35
N GLU A 120 -5.26 4.79 -13.03
CA GLU A 120 -3.93 5.32 -12.71
C GLU A 120 -3.72 5.52 -11.21
N THR A 121 -4.78 5.38 -10.41
CA THR A 121 -4.77 5.68 -8.99
C THR A 121 -5.71 4.76 -8.25
N THR A 122 -5.28 4.34 -7.05
CA THR A 122 -6.09 3.66 -6.05
C THR A 122 -5.76 4.24 -4.68
N ASP A 123 -6.68 4.15 -3.73
CA ASP A 123 -6.52 4.76 -2.43
C ASP A 123 -7.00 3.89 -1.27
N PHE A 124 -6.35 4.06 -0.12
CA PHE A 124 -6.72 3.42 1.13
C PHE A 124 -7.21 4.49 2.09
N VAL A 125 -8.47 4.42 2.49
CA VAL A 125 -9.08 5.37 3.42
C VAL A 125 -9.07 4.80 4.83
N PHE A 126 -8.52 5.58 5.77
CA PHE A 126 -8.33 5.15 7.15
C PHE A 126 -9.35 5.81 8.10
N ASN A 127 -9.66 5.10 9.19
CA ASN A 127 -10.45 5.64 10.29
C ASN A 127 -9.79 6.90 10.86
N ALA A 128 -10.62 7.81 11.37
CA ALA A 128 -10.14 9.08 11.92
C ALA A 128 -9.41 8.94 13.28
N SER A 129 -9.32 7.72 13.81
CA SER A 129 -8.55 7.37 15.02
C SER A 129 -7.12 6.90 14.73
N VAL A 130 -6.74 6.77 13.46
CA VAL A 130 -5.41 6.26 13.09
C VAL A 130 -4.39 7.40 13.21
N GLU A 131 -3.37 7.18 14.04
CA GLU A 131 -2.28 8.13 14.25
C GLU A 131 -1.42 8.30 12.99
N LYS A 132 -0.89 9.52 12.81
CA LYS A 132 -0.08 9.87 11.63
C LYS A 132 1.14 8.96 11.48
N GLU A 133 1.79 8.61 12.59
CA GLU A 133 2.97 7.76 12.62
C GLU A 133 2.68 6.37 12.04
N GLU A 134 1.48 5.85 12.25
CA GLU A 134 1.08 4.56 11.70
C GLU A 134 0.87 4.64 10.19
N ILE A 135 0.27 5.74 9.70
CA ILE A 135 0.16 6.02 8.25
C ILE A 135 1.54 6.11 7.60
N LEU A 136 2.49 6.80 8.24
CA LEU A 136 3.86 6.91 7.74
C LEU A 136 4.58 5.55 7.68
N ARG A 137 4.35 4.67 8.67
CA ARG A 137 4.88 3.29 8.64
C ARG A 137 4.28 2.47 7.51
N ILE A 138 2.98 2.57 7.27
CA ILE A 138 2.31 1.89 6.16
C ILE A 138 2.85 2.39 4.82
N VAL A 139 2.96 3.72 4.62
CA VAL A 139 3.56 4.31 3.41
C VAL A 139 4.98 3.79 3.20
N LYS A 140 5.79 3.74 4.27
CA LYS A 140 7.17 3.21 4.20
C LYS A 140 7.19 1.73 3.80
N ALA A 141 6.33 0.90 4.38
CA ALA A 141 6.22 -0.52 4.06
C ALA A 141 5.79 -0.74 2.60
N LEU A 142 4.80 0.01 2.10
CA LEU A 142 4.38 -0.04 0.71
C LEU A 142 5.51 0.38 -0.25
N LYS A 143 6.24 1.45 0.06
CA LYS A 143 7.39 1.90 -0.75
C LYS A 143 8.51 0.85 -0.77
N HIS A 144 8.79 0.25 0.38
CA HIS A 144 9.77 -0.83 0.52
C HIS A 144 9.38 -2.04 -0.32
N LEU A 145 8.14 -2.53 -0.19
CA LEU A 145 7.62 -3.66 -0.97
C LEU A 145 7.63 -3.38 -2.48
N ALA A 146 7.18 -2.19 -2.89
CA ALA A 146 7.23 -1.77 -4.30
C ALA A 146 8.66 -1.84 -4.84
N THR A 147 9.63 -1.30 -4.09
CA THR A 147 11.06 -1.32 -4.47
C THR A 147 11.60 -2.74 -4.56
N LEU A 148 11.32 -3.60 -3.58
CA LEU A 148 11.73 -5.01 -3.59
C LEU A 148 11.17 -5.77 -4.79
N LYS A 149 9.95 -5.43 -5.23
CA LYS A 149 9.29 -6.03 -6.39
C LYS A 149 9.63 -5.33 -7.71
N GLY A 150 10.61 -4.41 -7.71
CA GLY A 150 11.17 -3.80 -8.92
C GLY A 150 10.49 -2.52 -9.41
N ALA A 151 9.67 -1.88 -8.58
CA ALA A 151 9.09 -0.58 -8.90
C ALA A 151 10.16 0.51 -8.98
N LYS A 152 10.03 1.39 -9.98
CA LYS A 152 10.84 2.61 -10.09
C LYS A 152 10.03 3.78 -9.55
N LEU A 153 10.02 3.91 -8.22
CA LEU A 153 9.30 4.98 -7.56
C LEU A 153 9.89 6.34 -7.97
N ILE A 154 9.02 7.32 -8.18
CA ILE A 154 9.42 8.72 -8.36
C ILE A 154 10.18 9.15 -7.10
N ASN A 155 11.38 9.69 -7.30
CA ASN A 155 12.23 10.14 -6.21
C ASN A 155 11.97 11.64 -5.97
N ASP A 156 11.20 11.93 -4.92
CA ASP A 156 10.85 13.29 -4.53
C ASP A 156 12.10 14.13 -4.15
N ASN A 157 13.24 13.51 -3.82
CA ASN A 157 14.49 14.25 -3.52
C ASN A 157 15.21 14.79 -4.76
N LEU A 158 14.74 14.47 -5.97
CA LEU A 158 15.32 14.99 -7.22
C LEU A 158 14.69 16.32 -7.67
N PHE A 159 13.69 16.83 -6.96
CA PHE A 159 12.90 18.02 -7.29
C PHE A 159 12.67 18.88 -6.04
#